data_AF-G4YPD2-F1
#
_entry.id   AF-G4YPD2-F1
#
_cell.length_a   1.000
_cell.length_b   1.000
_cell.length_c   1.000
_cell.angle_alpha   90.00
_cell.angle_beta   90.00
_cell.angle_gamma   90.00
#
_symmetry.space_group_name_H-M   'P 1'
#
loop_
_entity.id
_entity.type
_entity.pdbx_description
1 polymer ?
#
loop_
_entity_poly.entity_id
_entity_poly.type
_entity_poly.pdbx_seq_one_letter_code
_entity_poly.pdbx_strand_id
1 'polypeptide(L)'
;MHSNSARADANMNQVVRRYIEPDRDIVIAVVSVSPTEVKHKMLGGLRYQVRSYAVTKRSSASTPEREVSQLQCCSLISFDEETEAKLGSDAIRSLTNFLIVSLAAKMQGHQDCIENALMDHALLVH
;
A
#
# COMPACT_ATOMS: atom_id res chain seq x y z
N MET A 1 -6.69 -18.07 26.46
CA MET A 1 -6.36 -17.71 25.06
C MET A 1 -4.89 -17.36 25.01
N HIS A 2 -4.04 -18.23 24.45
CA HIS A 2 -2.62 -17.93 24.28
C HIS A 2 -2.45 -17.06 23.03
N SER A 3 -2.26 -15.76 23.22
CA SER A 3 -1.86 -14.87 22.15
C SER A 3 -0.42 -15.20 21.76
N ASN A 4 -0.25 -15.98 20.70
CA ASN A 4 1.04 -16.14 20.03
C ASN A 4 1.32 -14.86 19.21
N SER A 5 1.51 -13.72 19.88
CA SER A 5 1.92 -12.49 19.21
C SER A 5 3.39 -12.59 18.83
N ALA A 6 3.63 -13.15 17.65
CA ALA A 6 4.95 -13.11 17.03
C ALA A 6 5.34 -11.65 16.79
N ARG A 7 6.36 -11.17 17.51
CA ARG A 7 6.94 -9.85 17.27
C ARG A 7 7.85 -9.90 16.05
N ALA A 8 7.70 -8.89 15.20
CA ALA A 8 8.54 -8.66 14.04
C ALA A 8 9.05 -7.22 14.09
N ASP A 9 10.37 -7.05 14.14
CA ASP A 9 11.01 -5.75 14.05
C ASP A 9 11.53 -5.58 12.62
N ALA A 10 11.33 -4.39 12.03
CA ALA A 10 11.69 -4.11 10.65
C ALA A 10 12.12 -2.65 10.48
N ASN A 11 13.16 -2.45 9.66
CA ASN A 11 13.52 -1.13 9.18
C ASN A 11 12.61 -0.76 8.01
N MET A 12 12.01 0.43 8.06
CA MET A 12 11.08 0.91 7.05
C MET A 12 11.44 2.33 6.65
N ASN A 13 11.71 2.53 5.37
CA ASN A 13 11.91 3.85 4.78
C ASN A 13 10.76 4.15 3.83
N GLN A 14 10.10 5.30 4.02
CA GLN A 14 8.97 5.72 3.21
C GLN A 14 9.26 7.04 2.50
N VAL A 15 8.88 7.11 1.22
CA VAL A 15 8.89 8.33 0.41
C VAL A 15 7.51 8.51 -0.21
N VAL A 16 6.98 9.72 -0.16
CA VAL A 16 5.68 10.08 -0.75
C VAL A 16 5.87 11.20 -1.77
N ARG A 17 5.20 11.10 -2.91
CA ARG A 17 5.18 12.13 -3.95
C ARG A 17 3.77 12.31 -4.51
N ARG A 18 3.44 13.53 -4.90
CA ARG A 18 2.18 13.89 -5.58
C ARG A 18 2.49 14.40 -6.98
N TYR A 19 1.72 13.96 -7.95
CA TYR A 19 1.78 14.36 -9.34
C TYR A 19 0.38 14.78 -9.79
N ILE A 20 0.28 16.00 -10.31
CA ILE A 20 -0.99 16.55 -10.82
C ILE A 20 -0.92 16.53 -12.34
N GLU A 21 -1.86 15.85 -12.96
CA GLU A 21 -2.08 15.82 -14.40
C GLU A 21 -3.43 16.50 -14.72
N PRO A 22 -3.70 16.91 -15.97
CA PRO A 22 -4.92 17.67 -16.31
C PRO A 22 -6.23 16.96 -15.93
N ASP A 23 -6.26 15.63 -15.96
CA ASP A 23 -7.45 14.80 -15.76
C ASP A 23 -7.42 13.98 -14.46
N ARG A 24 -6.31 14.01 -13.71
CA ARG A 24 -6.10 13.18 -12.52
C ARG A 24 -5.03 13.70 -11.57
N ASP A 25 -5.20 13.39 -10.29
CA ASP A 25 -4.22 13.59 -9.23
C ASP A 25 -3.70 12.23 -8.77
N ILE A 26 -2.38 12.08 -8.66
CA ILE A 26 -1.72 10.83 -8.36
C ILE A 26 -0.81 11.04 -7.15
N VAL A 27 -1.06 10.28 -6.08
CA VAL A 27 -0.15 10.15 -4.94
C VAL A 27 0.53 8.79 -5.01
N ILE A 28 1.86 8.80 -4.98
CA ILE A 28 2.69 7.59 -4.97
C ILE A 28 3.42 7.54 -3.64
N ALA A 29 3.26 6.44 -2.91
CA ALA A 29 4.03 6.13 -1.71
C ALA A 29 4.91 4.91 -1.99
N VAL A 30 6.22 5.05 -1.81
CA VAL A 30 7.19 3.96 -1.91
C VAL A 30 7.69 3.65 -0.52
N VAL A 31 7.49 2.41 -0.08
CA VAL A 31 7.96 1.89 1.20
C VAL A 31 8.99 0.81 0.91
N SER A 32 10.21 0.99 1.41
CA SER A 32 11.23 -0.06 1.42
C SER A 32 11.31 -0.68 2.81
N VAL A 33 11.17 -1.99 2.89
CA VAL A 33 11.12 -2.75 4.15
C VAL A 33 12.29 -3.74 4.20
N SER A 34 12.97 -3.76 5.33
CA SER A 34 14.03 -4.74 5.64
C SER A 34 13.78 -5.28 7.04
N PRO A 35 13.15 -6.45 7.18
CA PRO A 35 12.96 -7.10 8.47
C PRO A 35 14.30 -7.33 9.15
N THR A 36 14.37 -7.04 10.44
CA THR A 36 15.56 -7.23 11.28
C THR A 36 15.41 -8.47 12.15
N GLU A 37 14.22 -8.68 12.73
CA GLU A 37 13.93 -9.82 13.60
C GLU A 37 12.49 -10.32 13.42
N VAL A 38 12.28 -11.64 13.42
CA VAL A 38 10.96 -12.24 13.69
C VAL A 38 11.12 -13.37 14.68
N LYS A 39 10.36 -13.35 15.78
CA LYS A 39 10.42 -14.38 16.85
C LYS A 39 11.85 -14.67 17.34
N HIS A 40 12.66 -13.64 17.56
CA HIS A 40 14.05 -13.77 18.07
C HIS A 40 15.01 -14.47 17.11
N LYS A 41 14.65 -14.55 15.83
CA LYS A 41 15.53 -14.96 14.74
C LYS A 41 15.77 -13.78 13.81
N MET A 42 17.04 -13.52 13.54
CA MET A 42 17.45 -12.57 12.52
C MET A 42 17.00 -13.07 11.14
N LEU A 43 16.18 -12.28 10.46
CA LEU A 43 15.80 -12.53 9.06
C LEU A 43 16.74 -11.72 8.16
N GLY A 44 18.02 -12.06 8.20
CA GLY A 44 19.01 -11.45 7.33
C GLY A 44 18.69 -11.73 5.86
N GLY A 45 18.67 -10.69 5.04
CA GLY A 45 18.58 -10.81 3.58
C GLY A 45 17.18 -10.82 2.99
N LEU A 46 16.12 -10.58 3.76
CA LEU A 46 14.80 -10.25 3.22
C LEU A 46 14.68 -8.74 3.03
N ARG A 47 14.51 -8.28 1.80
CA ARG A 47 14.14 -6.89 1.50
C ARG A 47 13.06 -6.87 0.44
N TYR A 48 12.06 -6.03 0.65
CA TYR A 48 11.00 -5.83 -0.32
C TYR A 48 10.58 -4.36 -0.35
N GLN A 49 10.04 -3.96 -1.50
CA GLN A 49 9.45 -2.65 -1.70
C GLN A 49 7.96 -2.81 -1.95
N VAL A 50 7.17 -1.94 -1.33
CA VAL A 50 5.76 -1.74 -1.67
C VAL A 50 5.63 -0.35 -2.26
N ARG A 51 5.10 -0.28 -3.47
CA ARG A 51 4.73 0.98 -4.12
C ARG A 51 3.23 1.07 -4.21
N SER A 52 2.65 1.97 -3.44
CA SER A 52 1.21 2.23 -3.42
C SER A 52 0.88 3.49 -4.21
N TYR A 53 -0.23 3.44 -4.91
CA TYR A 53 -0.78 4.51 -5.73
C TYR A 53 -2.19 4.82 -5.25
N ALA A 54 -2.49 6.09 -5.06
CA ALA A 54 -3.85 6.61 -4.92
C ALA A 54 -4.08 7.62 -6.05
N VAL A 55 -5.02 7.31 -6.93
CA VAL A 55 -5.34 8.13 -8.11
C VAL A 55 -6.76 8.64 -7.97
N THR A 56 -6.93 9.95 -8.01
CA THR A 56 -8.25 10.58 -8.11
C THR A 56 -8.43 11.13 -9.51
N LYS A 57 -9.54 10.79 -10.16
CA LYS A 57 -9.85 11.22 -11.53
C LYS A 57 -11.36 11.36 -11.72
N ARG A 58 -11.80 12.00 -12.80
CA ARG A 58 -13.23 11.99 -13.17
C ARG A 58 -13.66 10.55 -13.48
N SER A 59 -14.79 10.12 -12.92
CA SER A 59 -15.37 8.81 -13.22
C SER A 59 -15.97 8.78 -14.62
N SER A 60 -15.83 7.67 -15.33
CA SER A 60 -16.53 7.45 -16.61
C SER A 60 -18.05 7.38 -16.46
N ALA A 61 -18.56 7.19 -15.24
CA ALA A 61 -19.98 7.24 -14.91
C ALA A 61 -20.49 8.66 -14.64
N SER A 62 -19.63 9.68 -14.73
CA SER A 62 -20.01 11.07 -14.49
C SER A 62 -20.77 11.66 -15.69
N THR A 63 -21.85 12.39 -15.42
CA THR A 63 -22.63 13.14 -16.42
C THR A 63 -22.54 14.65 -16.16
N PRO A 64 -23.01 15.51 -17.08
CA PRO A 64 -23.05 16.96 -16.84
C PRO A 64 -23.92 17.36 -15.63
N GLU A 65 -24.97 16.61 -15.35
CA GLU A 65 -25.89 16.85 -14.23
C GLU A 65 -25.40 16.22 -12.93
N ARG A 66 -24.46 15.28 -13.02
CA ARG A 66 -23.90 14.57 -11.87
C ARG A 66 -22.40 14.34 -12.04
N GLU A 67 -21.64 15.24 -11.44
CA GLU A 67 -20.19 15.10 -11.35
C GLU A 67 -19.82 14.01 -10.35
N VAL A 68 -19.02 13.03 -10.81
CA VAL A 68 -18.56 11.92 -9.98
C VAL A 68 -17.06 11.76 -10.17
N SER A 69 -16.34 11.74 -9.05
CA SER A 69 -14.92 11.40 -9.02
C SER A 69 -14.73 9.93 -8.63
N GLN A 70 -13.67 9.33 -9.14
CA GLN A 70 -13.25 7.97 -8.80
C GLN A 70 -11.91 8.02 -8.09
N LEU A 71 -11.83 7.39 -6.92
CA LEU A 71 -10.58 7.03 -6.25
C LEU A 71 -10.19 5.62 -6.67
N GLN A 72 -8.96 5.45 -7.16
CA GLN A 72 -8.38 4.16 -7.48
C GLN A 72 -7.12 3.94 -6.66
N CYS A 73 -7.12 2.89 -5.85
CA CYS A 73 -5.98 2.48 -5.05
C CYS A 73 -5.35 1.21 -5.63
N CYS A 74 -4.03 1.17 -5.75
CA CYS A 74 -3.29 0.00 -6.22
C CYS A 74 -1.95 -0.09 -5.50
N SER A 75 -1.44 -1.31 -5.31
CA SER A 75 -0.11 -1.53 -4.76
C SER A 75 0.66 -2.56 -5.57
N LEU A 76 1.95 -2.29 -5.78
CA LEU A 76 2.92 -3.20 -6.38
C LEU A 76 3.90 -3.66 -5.29
N ILE A 77 4.13 -4.97 -5.19
CA ILE A 77 5.15 -5.56 -4.34
C ILE A 77 6.34 -5.94 -5.24
N SER A 78 7.54 -5.65 -4.80
CA SER A 78 8.77 -6.06 -5.49
C SER A 78 9.79 -6.57 -4.47
N PHE A 79 10.46 -7.66 -4.79
CA PHE A 79 11.58 -8.19 -4.02
C PHE A 79 12.88 -7.79 -4.72
N ASP A 80 13.97 -7.65 -3.98
CA ASP A 80 15.27 -7.50 -4.63
C ASP A 80 15.83 -8.86 -5.08
N GLU A 81 16.77 -8.82 -6.02
CA GLU A 81 17.36 -10.04 -6.61
C GLU A 81 18.02 -10.92 -5.55
N GLU A 82 18.63 -10.32 -4.53
CA GLU A 82 19.27 -11.03 -3.42
C GLU A 82 18.24 -11.84 -2.60
N THR A 83 17.07 -11.25 -2.33
CA THR A 83 15.97 -11.89 -1.63
C THR A 83 15.39 -13.05 -2.44
N GLU A 84 15.16 -12.84 -3.73
CA GLU A 84 14.64 -13.89 -4.62
C GLU A 84 15.60 -15.07 -4.74
N ALA A 85 16.91 -14.80 -4.89
CA ALA A 85 17.94 -15.83 -4.97
C ALA A 85 18.08 -16.64 -3.67
N LYS A 86 17.90 -16.01 -2.50
CA LYS A 86 18.07 -16.68 -1.19
C LYS A 86 16.86 -17.51 -0.76
N LEU A 87 15.65 -16.99 -0.97
CA LEU A 87 14.43 -17.61 -0.44
C LEU A 87 13.89 -18.73 -1.34
N GLY A 88 14.17 -18.67 -2.65
CA GLY A 88 13.59 -19.58 -3.63
C GLY A 88 12.11 -19.31 -3.91
N SER A 89 11.60 -19.87 -5.01
CA SER A 89 10.29 -19.52 -5.57
C SER A 89 9.10 -19.80 -4.63
N ASP A 90 9.11 -20.90 -3.89
CA ASP A 90 8.01 -21.26 -2.99
C ASP A 90 7.87 -20.33 -1.78
N ALA A 91 9.01 -19.93 -1.20
CA ALA A 91 9.01 -18.99 -0.09
C ALA A 91 8.63 -17.58 -0.57
N ILE A 92 9.11 -17.14 -1.74
CA ILE A 92 8.72 -15.87 -2.35
C ILE A 92 7.21 -15.84 -2.63
N ARG A 93 6.65 -16.91 -3.20
CA ARG A 93 5.21 -17.02 -3.43
C ARG A 93 4.40 -16.95 -2.13
N SER A 94 4.84 -17.67 -1.10
CA SER A 94 4.17 -17.67 0.21
C SER A 94 4.21 -16.28 0.86
N LEU A 95 5.36 -15.62 0.81
CA LEU A 95 5.54 -14.26 1.32
C LEU A 95 4.70 -13.24 0.53
N THR A 96 4.67 -13.37 -0.80
CA THR A 96 3.86 -12.51 -1.68
C THR A 96 2.39 -12.62 -1.31
N ASN A 97 1.85 -13.84 -1.15
CA ASN A 97 0.46 -14.04 -0.75
C ASN A 97 0.15 -13.41 0.61
N PHE A 98 1.05 -13.57 1.58
CA PHE A 98 0.92 -12.94 2.89
C PHE A 98 0.87 -11.39 2.79
N LEU A 99 1.78 -10.82 2.00
CA LEU A 99 1.84 -9.37 1.79
C LEU A 99 0.62 -8.85 1.04
N ILE A 100 0.12 -9.57 0.02
CA ILE A 100 -1.10 -9.20 -0.71
C ILE A 100 -2.29 -9.08 0.24
N VAL A 101 -2.54 -10.09 1.07
CA VAL A 101 -3.66 -10.07 2.03
C VAL A 101 -3.50 -8.92 3.03
N SER A 102 -2.29 -8.72 3.54
CA SER A 102 -2.00 -7.64 4.50
C SER A 102 -2.17 -6.25 3.89
N LEU A 103 -1.74 -6.06 2.64
CA LEU A 103 -1.86 -4.79 1.92
C LEU A 103 -3.30 -4.52 1.48
N ALA A 104 -4.07 -5.54 1.09
CA ALA A 104 -5.48 -5.38 0.77
C ALA A 104 -6.27 -4.81 1.96
N ALA A 105 -6.05 -5.35 3.17
CA ALA A 105 -6.68 -4.82 4.39
C ALA A 105 -6.28 -3.36 4.67
N LYS A 106 -5.00 -3.01 4.50
CA LYS A 106 -4.52 -1.63 4.67
C LYS A 106 -5.07 -0.69 3.60
N MET A 107 -5.15 -1.13 2.35
CA MET A 107 -5.68 -0.34 1.24
C MET A 107 -7.14 0.02 1.47
N GLN A 108 -7.95 -0.90 2.00
CA GLN A 108 -9.33 -0.59 2.37
C GLN A 108 -9.38 0.53 3.42
N GLY A 109 -8.62 0.40 4.50
CA GLY A 109 -8.57 1.45 5.54
C GLY A 109 -8.09 2.80 5.00
N HIS A 110 -7.10 2.82 4.11
CA HIS A 110 -6.67 4.06 3.46
C HIS A 110 -7.77 4.66 2.57
N GLN A 111 -8.49 3.83 1.80
CA GLN A 111 -9.59 4.27 0.96
C GLN A 111 -10.68 4.92 1.83
N ASP A 112 -11.11 4.26 2.90
CA ASP A 112 -12.13 4.77 3.81
C ASP A 112 -11.69 6.12 4.42
N CYS A 113 -10.43 6.25 4.85
CA CYS A 113 -9.90 7.51 5.38
C CYS A 113 -9.89 8.64 4.35
N ILE A 114 -9.48 8.36 3.10
CA ILE A 114 -9.42 9.37 2.04
C ILE A 114 -10.84 9.80 1.67
N GLU A 115 -11.75 8.86 1.45
CA GLU A 115 -13.14 9.16 1.08
C GLU A 115 -13.84 9.97 2.17
N ASN A 116 -13.69 9.58 3.45
CA ASN A 116 -14.25 10.34 4.57
C ASN A 116 -13.69 11.76 4.64
N ALA A 117 -12.37 11.94 4.52
CA ALA A 117 -11.77 13.27 4.53
C ALA A 117 -12.25 14.15 3.37
N LEU A 118 -12.47 13.57 2.18
CA LEU A 118 -13.02 14.29 1.03
C LEU A 118 -14.49 14.66 1.24
N MET A 119 -15.30 13.77 1.82
CA MET A 119 -16.71 14.05 2.17
C MET A 119 -16.82 15.14 3.23
N ASP A 120 -16.02 15.05 4.30
CA ASP A 120 -16.00 16.06 5.37
C ASP A 120 -15.64 17.44 4.82
N HIS A 121 -14.65 17.51 3.92
CA HIS A 121 -14.29 18.76 3.27
C HIS A 121 -15.42 19.29 2.37
N ALA A 122 -16.16 18.44 1.68
CA ALA A 122 -17.29 18.87 0.86
C ALA A 122 -18.44 19.43 1.72
N LEU A 123 -18.68 18.85 2.90
CA LEU A 123 -19.70 19.31 3.85
C LEU A 123 -19.34 20.64 4.51
N LEU A 124 -18.05 20.95 4.67
CA LEU A 124 -17.58 22.21 5.26
C LEU A 124 -17.58 23.39 4.28
N VAL A 125 -17.70 23.13 2.97
CA VAL A 125 -17.67 24.15 1.91
C VAL A 125 -19.08 24.57 1.47
N HIS A 126 -20.12 23.98 2.06
CA HIS A 126 -21.53 24.35 1.91
C HIS A 126 -22.11 24.92 3.20
#